data_AF-A0A382QMJ8-F1
#
_entry.id   AF-A0A382QMJ8-F1
#
_cell.length_a   1.000
_cell.length_b   1.000
_cell.length_c   1.000
_cell.angle_alpha   90.00
_cell.angle_beta   90.00
_cell.angle_gamma   90.00
#
_symmetry.space_group_name_H-M   'P 1'
#
loop_
_entity.id
_entity.type
_entity.pdbx_description
1 polymer ?
#
loop_
_entity_poly.entity_id
_entity_poly.type
_entity_poly.pdbx_seq_one_letter_code
_entity_poly.pdbx_strand_id
1 'polypeptide(L)'
;MNITLNIGFVCTAINPYYAEEYKIRNESEKQLTKILENFNVKLICFHKTIFTKNDSLEAEVFFKNKVDFLLIQTSSCSAGEQLYPLTDITNKIGIWAIPDKEVEGDVKLHSLVSTSHFLGIIKKNLKEKKIKTKWFYNFADTEEFKNKFIITIRSLLGVKKIFNSKIGLIGGISPGFDNMKVDKYKLKQNIGVTIEEETISNLIKIAEKFDNELINKEINKIKSVATSILVSDEKSFDRVTRIYFALKQIREQNNWDSLAVQCWSQFQELYNIAPCMAYSWMGSEDGIAVSCEGDVQGSISMLLLNYLSE
;
A
#
# COMPACT_ATOMS: atom_id res chain seq x y z
N MET A 1 -3.29 2.73 -12.85
CA MET A 1 -2.58 4.03 -12.95
C MET A 1 -1.24 3.90 -12.25
N ASN A 2 -0.17 4.51 -12.77
CA ASN A 2 1.13 4.46 -12.10
C ASN A 2 1.12 5.42 -10.89
N ILE A 3 0.86 4.89 -9.70
CA ILE A 3 0.68 5.69 -8.47
C ILE A 3 2.05 6.04 -7.88
N THR A 4 2.37 7.34 -7.84
CA THR A 4 3.60 7.86 -7.23
C THR A 4 3.34 8.33 -5.80
N LEU A 5 4.14 7.90 -4.84
CA LEU A 5 4.14 8.41 -3.46
C LEU A 5 5.05 9.65 -3.36
N ASN A 6 4.54 10.76 -2.84
CA ASN A 6 5.33 11.97 -2.63
C ASN A 6 5.81 12.05 -1.18
N ILE A 7 7.12 12.03 -0.97
CA ILE A 7 7.74 12.11 0.35
C ILE A 7 8.38 13.48 0.51
N GLY A 8 7.97 14.25 1.51
CA GLY A 8 8.65 15.46 1.93
C GLY A 8 9.84 15.13 2.83
N PHE A 9 10.96 15.81 2.67
CA PHE A 9 12.13 15.69 3.54
C PHE A 9 12.59 17.05 4.06
N VAL A 10 12.71 17.16 5.39
CA VAL A 10 13.20 18.35 6.10
C VAL A 10 14.19 17.95 7.18
N CYS A 11 15.10 18.86 7.50
CA CYS A 11 16.08 18.72 8.57
C CYS A 11 15.92 19.84 9.58
N THR A 12 15.82 19.52 10.87
CA THR A 12 15.78 20.49 11.96
C THR A 12 17.09 20.46 12.75
N ALA A 13 17.52 21.63 13.23
CA ALA A 13 18.73 21.83 14.02
C ALA A 13 18.61 23.07 14.91
N ILE A 14 19.57 23.30 15.81
CA ILE A 14 19.77 24.55 16.54
C ILE A 14 21.26 24.88 16.57
N ASN A 15 21.61 26.17 16.59
CA ASN A 15 22.98 26.67 16.47
C ASN A 15 24.06 26.13 17.44
N PRO A 16 23.77 25.68 18.69
CA PRO A 16 24.82 25.12 19.53
C PRO A 16 25.34 23.73 19.10
N TYR A 17 24.80 23.13 18.02
CA TYR A 17 25.16 21.79 17.57
C TYR A 17 25.59 21.77 16.10
N TYR A 18 26.35 20.73 15.71
CA TYR A 18 27.21 20.75 14.52
C TYR A 18 26.60 20.08 13.28
N ALA A 19 25.28 20.20 13.08
CA ALA A 19 24.59 19.50 11.98
C ALA A 19 25.07 19.92 10.58
N GLU A 20 25.34 21.22 10.38
CA GLU A 20 25.75 21.78 9.09
C GLU A 20 27.22 21.51 8.80
N GLU A 21 28.09 21.64 9.81
CA GLU A 21 29.51 21.31 9.75
C GLU A 21 29.71 19.85 9.36
N TYR A 22 28.89 18.96 9.92
CA TYR A 22 28.90 17.53 9.59
C TYR A 22 28.12 17.18 8.33
N LYS A 23 27.50 18.16 7.65
CA LYS A 23 26.75 18.02 6.40
C LYS A 23 25.68 16.92 6.47
N ILE A 24 25.09 16.73 7.66
CA ILE A 24 24.15 15.63 7.95
C ILE A 24 23.01 15.61 6.95
N ARG A 25 22.49 16.80 6.64
CA ARG A 25 21.40 16.99 5.69
C ARG A 25 21.74 16.48 4.28
N ASN A 26 22.91 16.83 3.75
CA ASN A 26 23.32 16.45 2.40
C ASN A 26 23.61 14.94 2.30
N GLU A 27 24.28 14.39 3.31
CA GLU A 27 24.57 12.96 3.43
C GLU A 27 23.26 12.14 3.45
N SER A 28 22.30 12.57 4.26
CA SER A 28 21.01 11.93 4.44
C SER A 28 20.15 11.99 3.17
N GLU A 29 20.10 13.13 2.48
CA GLU A 29 19.37 13.26 1.21
C GLU A 29 19.94 12.33 0.14
N LYS A 30 21.27 12.25 0.02
CA LYS A 30 21.94 11.35 -0.92
C LYS A 30 21.61 9.88 -0.64
N GLN A 31 21.69 9.46 0.63
CA GLN A 31 21.39 8.09 1.03
C GLN A 31 19.91 7.73 0.82
N LEU A 32 18.99 8.64 1.19
CA LEU A 32 17.56 8.47 0.94
C LEU A 32 17.25 8.34 -0.55
N THR A 33 17.85 9.18 -1.38
CA THR A 33 17.64 9.15 -2.84
C THR A 33 18.00 7.78 -3.39
N LYS A 34 19.15 7.23 -3.00
CA LYS A 34 19.60 5.88 -3.41
C LYS A 34 18.65 4.76 -2.98
N ILE A 35 18.06 4.85 -1.78
CA ILE A 35 17.08 3.84 -1.32
C ILE A 35 15.80 3.91 -2.16
N LEU A 36 15.39 5.13 -2.54
CA LEU A 36 14.12 5.38 -3.21
C LEU A 36 14.16 5.13 -4.72
N GLU A 37 15.34 4.97 -5.34
CA GLU A 37 15.51 4.67 -6.78
C GLU A 37 14.70 3.45 -7.26
N ASN A 38 14.50 2.46 -6.40
CA ASN A 38 13.78 1.22 -6.73
C ASN A 38 12.27 1.30 -6.45
N PHE A 39 11.74 2.46 -6.10
CA PHE A 39 10.33 2.64 -5.77
C PHE A 39 9.70 3.73 -6.63
N ASN A 40 8.39 3.62 -6.89
CA ASN A 40 7.64 4.72 -7.51
C ASN A 40 7.36 5.84 -6.48
N VAL A 41 8.42 6.55 -6.11
CA VAL A 41 8.44 7.59 -5.09
C VAL A 41 9.07 8.85 -5.65
N LYS A 42 8.45 10.00 -5.36
CA LYS A 42 9.03 11.33 -5.58
C LYS A 42 9.49 11.91 -4.25
N LEU A 43 10.79 12.03 -4.07
CA LEU A 43 11.39 12.74 -2.94
C LEU A 43 11.34 14.25 -3.21
N ILE A 44 10.77 15.02 -2.28
CA ILE A 44 10.66 16.48 -2.35
C ILE A 44 11.40 17.04 -1.14
N CYS A 45 12.48 17.77 -1.39
CA CYS A 45 13.40 18.21 -0.36
C CYS A 45 13.25 19.71 -0.09
N PHE A 46 13.14 20.10 1.17
CA PHE A 46 13.32 21.50 1.57
C PHE A 46 14.81 21.69 1.88
N HIS A 47 15.54 22.38 1.00
CA HIS A 47 17.01 22.41 1.04
C HIS A 47 17.60 23.25 2.18
N LYS A 48 16.80 24.11 2.80
CA LYS A 48 17.19 24.92 3.96
C LYS A 48 17.07 24.10 5.25
N THR A 49 18.12 24.10 6.09
CA THR A 49 18.05 23.56 7.46
C THR A 49 17.11 24.44 8.29
N ILE A 50 16.20 23.83 9.04
CA ILE A 50 15.24 24.53 9.88
C ILE A 50 15.88 24.80 11.25
N PHE A 51 16.21 26.06 11.50
CA PHE A 51 16.75 26.52 12.78
C PHE A 51 15.71 27.22 13.65
N THR A 52 14.65 27.73 13.04
CA THR A 52 13.62 28.52 13.72
C THR A 52 12.22 28.07 13.33
N LYS A 53 11.23 28.54 14.10
CA LYS A 53 9.82 28.40 13.73
C LYS A 53 9.48 29.04 12.38
N ASN A 54 10.13 30.17 12.03
CA ASN A 54 9.89 30.84 10.74
C ASN A 54 10.35 29.98 9.56
N ASP A 55 11.48 29.28 9.68
CA ASP A 55 11.93 28.33 8.65
C ASP A 55 10.93 27.18 8.49
N SER A 56 10.26 26.79 9.56
CA SER A 56 9.22 25.76 9.54
C SER A 56 7.95 26.23 8.82
N LEU A 57 7.58 27.50 8.98
CA LEU A 57 6.47 28.13 8.22
C LEU A 57 6.80 28.22 6.73
N GLU A 58 8.06 28.54 6.37
CA GLU A 58 8.51 28.49 4.98
C GLU A 58 8.39 27.07 4.39
N ALA A 59 8.81 26.06 5.16
CA ALA A 59 8.69 24.65 4.77
C ALA A 59 7.21 24.24 4.61
N GLU A 60 6.33 24.67 5.51
CA GLU A 60 4.89 24.43 5.42
C GLU A 60 4.32 24.94 4.08
N VAL A 61 4.62 26.21 3.75
CA VAL A 61 4.21 26.81 2.47
C VAL A 61 4.81 26.06 1.28
N PHE A 62 6.08 25.67 1.37
CA PHE A 62 6.77 24.95 0.31
C PHE A 62 6.10 23.59 0.00
N PHE A 63 5.69 22.84 1.03
CA PHE A 63 5.12 21.49 0.88
C PHE A 63 3.61 21.45 0.70
N LYS A 64 2.91 22.59 0.81
CA LYS A 64 1.45 22.68 0.74
C LYS A 64 0.86 21.85 -0.42
N ASN A 65 0.02 20.87 -0.09
CA ASN A 65 -0.66 19.94 -1.00
C ASN A 65 0.27 19.08 -1.90
N LYS A 66 1.56 18.95 -1.57
CA LYS A 66 2.52 18.18 -2.39
C LYS A 66 2.93 16.85 -1.77
N VAL A 67 2.70 16.64 -0.48
CA VAL A 67 3.34 15.57 0.30
C VAL A 67 2.32 14.61 0.90
N ASP A 68 2.53 13.30 0.68
CA ASP A 68 1.73 12.24 1.31
C ASP A 68 2.28 11.87 2.70
N PHE A 69 3.60 11.92 2.85
CA PHE A 69 4.35 11.57 4.06
C PHE A 69 5.53 12.51 4.25
N LEU A 70 5.66 13.12 5.43
CA LEU A 70 6.75 14.03 5.75
C LEU A 70 7.77 13.33 6.66
N LEU A 71 9.01 13.20 6.19
CA LEU A 71 10.14 12.73 6.98
C LEU A 71 10.89 13.93 7.56
N ILE A 72 10.82 14.09 8.88
CA ILE A 72 11.50 15.14 9.64
C ILE A 72 12.74 14.51 10.29
N GLN A 73 13.92 14.88 9.82
CA GLN A 73 15.16 14.49 10.47
C GLN A 73 15.57 15.54 11.50
N THR A 74 15.68 15.13 12.76
CA THR A 74 16.36 15.94 13.77
C THR A 74 17.86 15.82 13.51
N SER A 75 18.45 16.66 12.66
CA SER A 75 19.85 16.54 12.25
C SER A 75 20.82 16.83 13.40
N SER A 76 20.36 17.62 14.36
CA SER A 76 20.93 17.77 15.70
C SER A 76 19.80 18.02 16.70
N CYS A 77 20.14 18.57 17.86
CA CYS A 77 19.18 19.12 18.79
C CYS A 77 18.25 20.08 18.04
N SER A 78 16.97 20.08 18.39
CA SER A 78 15.89 20.78 17.70
C SER A 78 14.93 21.34 18.75
N ALA A 79 14.44 22.56 18.53
CA ALA A 79 13.51 23.21 19.42
C ALA A 79 12.06 22.78 19.12
N GLY A 80 11.26 22.52 20.14
CA GLY A 80 9.87 22.06 19.99
C GLY A 80 8.99 22.97 19.12
N GLU A 81 9.25 24.28 19.10
CA GLU A 81 8.49 25.23 18.29
C GLU A 81 8.61 25.02 16.78
N GLN A 82 9.72 24.41 16.32
CA GLN A 82 9.96 24.08 14.91
C GLN A 82 8.97 23.02 14.40
N LEU A 83 8.49 22.15 15.29
CA LEU A 83 7.62 21.04 14.90
C LEU A 83 6.23 21.51 14.48
N TYR A 84 5.67 22.54 15.11
CA TYR A 84 4.26 22.87 14.98
C TYR A 84 3.83 23.13 13.52
N PRO A 85 4.50 24.01 12.75
CA PRO A 85 4.14 24.22 11.34
C PRO A 85 4.34 22.96 10.48
N LEU A 86 5.36 22.16 10.77
CA LEU A 86 5.63 20.93 10.02
C LEU A 86 4.50 19.91 10.17
N THR A 87 3.79 19.91 11.30
CA THR A 87 2.64 19.04 11.52
C THR A 87 1.37 19.44 10.75
N ASP A 88 1.35 20.63 10.16
CA ASP A 88 0.23 21.11 9.35
C ASP A 88 0.36 20.70 7.87
N ILE A 89 1.51 20.17 7.46
CA ILE A 89 1.77 19.70 6.08
C ILE A 89 0.99 18.42 5.75
N THR A 90 1.04 17.43 6.64
CA THR A 90 0.38 16.13 6.47
C THR A 90 0.20 15.45 7.83
N ASN A 91 -0.80 14.57 7.93
CA ASN A 91 -1.04 13.77 9.13
C ASN A 91 -0.22 12.46 9.17
N LYS A 92 0.68 12.20 8.22
CA LYS A 92 1.58 11.03 8.23
C LYS A 92 3.02 11.51 8.30
N ILE A 93 3.66 11.32 9.47
CA ILE A 93 4.96 11.92 9.76
C ILE A 93 5.95 10.85 10.23
N GLY A 94 7.16 10.88 9.65
CA GLY A 94 8.33 10.17 10.13
C GLY A 94 9.22 11.10 10.93
N ILE A 95 9.64 10.71 12.14
CA ILE A 95 10.65 11.44 12.91
C ILE A 95 11.95 10.62 12.91
N TRP A 96 13.05 11.21 12.45
CA TRP A 96 14.29 10.48 12.20
C TRP A 96 15.45 11.07 12.99
N ALA A 97 16.03 10.25 13.87
CA ALA A 97 17.24 10.56 14.60
C ALA A 97 18.50 9.98 13.93
N ILE A 98 19.62 10.68 14.09
CA ILE A 98 20.95 10.27 13.62
C ILE A 98 21.89 10.16 14.84
N PRO A 99 22.75 9.13 14.93
CA PRO A 99 23.71 9.00 16.02
C PRO A 99 24.76 10.11 15.98
N ASP A 100 25.25 10.49 17.15
CA ASP A 100 26.51 11.22 17.26
C ASP A 100 27.64 10.39 16.62
N LYS A 101 28.51 11.06 15.85
CA LYS A 101 29.64 10.41 15.17
C LYS A 101 30.75 10.02 16.15
N GLU A 102 30.83 10.73 17.27
CA GLU A 102 31.82 10.52 18.33
C GLU A 102 31.18 9.72 19.48
N VAL A 103 31.94 8.79 20.05
CA VAL A 103 31.51 7.95 21.18
C VAL A 103 32.03 8.46 22.53
N GLU A 104 32.99 9.38 22.50
CA GLU A 104 33.59 10.01 23.68
C GLU A 104 33.68 11.54 23.45
N GLY A 105 33.64 12.32 24.53
CA GLY A 105 33.69 13.78 24.46
C GLY A 105 32.32 14.46 24.48
N ASP A 106 32.27 15.69 23.99
CA ASP A 106 31.05 16.50 23.99
C ASP A 106 30.03 15.99 22.98
N VAL A 107 28.75 16.05 23.34
CA VAL A 107 27.65 15.72 22.42
C VAL A 107 27.59 16.74 21.28
N LYS A 108 27.67 16.27 20.02
CA LYS A 108 27.75 17.12 18.83
C LYS A 108 26.44 17.29 18.10
N LEU A 109 25.58 16.27 18.11
CA LEU A 109 24.29 16.25 17.44
C LEU A 109 23.14 16.17 18.44
N HIS A 110 23.14 15.26 19.42
CA HIS A 110 22.06 15.16 20.40
C HIS A 110 20.67 14.89 19.78
N SER A 111 20.66 14.28 18.60
CA SER A 111 19.49 14.12 17.74
C SER A 111 18.36 13.30 18.36
N LEU A 112 18.71 12.19 19.03
CA LEU A 112 17.73 11.25 19.59
C LEU A 112 16.84 11.92 20.65
N VAL A 113 17.40 12.82 21.46
CA VAL A 113 16.64 13.59 22.45
C VAL A 113 15.59 14.48 21.78
N SER A 114 15.92 15.08 20.64
CA SER A 114 14.97 15.89 19.88
C SER A 114 13.87 15.05 19.24
N THR A 115 14.22 13.86 18.73
CA THR A 115 13.22 12.90 18.25
C THR A 115 12.26 12.50 19.39
N SER A 116 12.76 12.18 20.57
CA SER A 116 11.93 11.88 21.75
C SER A 116 11.06 13.08 22.16
N HIS A 117 11.61 14.30 22.12
CA HIS A 117 10.89 15.53 22.42
C HIS A 117 9.74 15.78 21.43
N PHE A 118 9.99 15.66 20.13
CA PHE A 118 8.98 15.84 19.07
C PHE A 118 7.87 14.79 19.18
N LEU A 119 8.21 13.52 19.39
CA LEU A 119 7.22 12.47 19.63
C LEU A 119 6.38 12.75 20.88
N GLY A 120 7.00 13.28 21.94
CA GLY A 120 6.32 13.72 23.15
C GLY A 120 5.31 14.83 22.89
N ILE A 121 5.70 15.88 22.16
CA ILE A 121 4.81 16.98 21.75
C ILE A 121 3.64 16.44 20.93
N ILE A 122 3.91 15.61 19.91
CA ILE A 122 2.84 15.04 19.07
C ILE A 122 1.83 14.27 19.92
N LYS A 123 2.31 13.43 20.85
CA LYS A 123 1.45 12.57 21.65
C LYS A 123 0.65 13.35 22.70
N LYS A 124 1.25 14.35 23.34
CA LYS A 124 0.66 15.07 24.48
C LYS A 124 -0.06 16.34 24.09
N ASN A 125 0.51 17.12 23.17
CA ASN A 125 0.07 18.48 22.83
C ASN A 125 -0.70 18.57 21.51
N LEU A 126 -0.60 17.58 20.63
CA LEU A 126 -1.21 17.60 19.29
C LEU A 126 -2.12 16.38 19.03
N LYS A 127 -2.75 15.84 20.08
CA LYS A 127 -3.55 14.61 20.01
C LYS A 127 -4.74 14.76 19.05
N GLU A 128 -5.34 15.94 19.02
CA GLU A 128 -6.47 16.31 18.16
C GLU A 128 -6.13 16.32 16.67
N LYS A 129 -4.87 16.55 16.29
CA LYS A 129 -4.40 16.49 14.90
C LYS A 129 -4.39 15.06 14.33
N LYS A 130 -4.54 14.02 15.17
CA LYS A 130 -4.57 12.60 14.78
C LYS A 130 -3.38 12.19 13.88
N ILE A 131 -2.20 12.72 14.17
CA ILE A 131 -0.97 12.45 13.40
C ILE A 131 -0.57 10.99 13.60
N LYS A 132 -0.40 10.26 12.49
CA LYS A 132 0.21 8.93 12.46
C LYS A 132 1.71 9.09 12.38
N THR A 133 2.41 8.65 13.43
CA THR A 133 3.86 8.77 13.52
C THR A 133 4.57 7.44 13.34
N LYS A 134 5.72 7.48 12.67
CA LYS A 134 6.75 6.44 12.68
C LYS A 134 8.07 7.09 13.06
N TRP A 135 8.98 6.37 13.70
CA TRP A 135 10.31 6.89 14.01
C TRP A 135 11.41 6.01 13.44
N PHE A 136 12.54 6.63 13.17
CA PHE A 136 13.73 6.03 12.58
C PHE A 136 14.97 6.45 13.35
N TYR A 137 15.99 5.60 13.32
CA TYR A 137 17.29 5.85 13.92
C TYR A 137 18.38 5.34 12.99
N ASN A 138 19.61 5.84 13.17
CA ASN A 138 20.78 5.60 12.32
C ASN A 138 20.77 6.30 10.96
N PHE A 139 21.93 6.36 10.32
CA PHE A 139 22.08 6.83 8.94
C PHE A 139 21.26 5.97 7.98
N ALA A 140 20.84 6.54 6.85
CA ALA A 140 19.89 5.89 5.96
C ALA A 140 20.49 4.67 5.25
N ASP A 141 21.81 4.63 5.09
CA ASP A 141 22.52 3.48 4.52
C ASP A 141 22.68 2.28 5.47
N THR A 142 22.28 2.41 6.74
CA THR A 142 22.28 1.30 7.70
C THR A 142 21.11 0.35 7.48
N GLU A 143 21.32 -0.95 7.75
CA GLU A 143 20.28 -1.96 7.61
C GLU A 143 19.10 -1.72 8.57
N GLU A 144 19.36 -1.20 9.77
CA GLU A 144 18.29 -0.88 10.72
C GLU A 144 17.34 0.19 10.17
N PHE A 145 17.89 1.26 9.59
CA PHE A 145 17.09 2.30 8.96
C PHE A 145 16.36 1.75 7.74
N LYS A 146 17.09 1.12 6.80
CA LYS A 146 16.51 0.60 5.54
C LYS A 146 15.35 -0.34 5.80
N ASN A 147 15.50 -1.30 6.71
CA ASN A 147 14.45 -2.28 7.01
C ASN A 147 13.17 -1.59 7.49
N LYS A 148 13.28 -0.65 8.43
CA LYS A 148 12.12 0.10 8.93
C LYS A 148 11.52 1.03 7.86
N PHE A 149 12.38 1.68 7.07
CA PHE A 149 11.97 2.65 6.06
C PHE A 149 11.29 1.99 4.87
N ILE A 150 11.86 0.92 4.31
CA ILE A 150 11.28 0.15 3.20
C ILE A 150 9.89 -0.39 3.54
N ILE A 151 9.71 -0.96 4.75
CA ILE A 151 8.38 -1.40 5.23
C ILE A 151 7.40 -0.23 5.24
N THR A 152 7.85 0.96 5.66
CA THR A 152 7.01 2.16 5.69
C THR A 152 6.64 2.61 4.28
N ILE A 153 7.60 2.62 3.34
CA ILE A 153 7.35 2.98 1.94
C ILE A 153 6.36 2.04 1.28
N ARG A 154 6.55 0.72 1.41
CA ARG A 154 5.62 -0.29 0.89
C ARG A 154 4.22 -0.11 1.47
N SER A 155 4.12 0.10 2.78
CA SER A 155 2.84 0.35 3.46
C SER A 155 2.13 1.60 2.92
N LEU A 156 2.86 2.70 2.73
CA LEU A 156 2.30 3.95 2.21
C LEU A 156 1.86 3.81 0.74
N LEU A 157 2.66 3.12 -0.09
CA LEU A 157 2.28 2.79 -1.47
C LEU A 157 1.03 1.91 -1.51
N GLY A 158 0.96 0.87 -0.68
CA GLY A 158 -0.21 -0.01 -0.58
C GLY A 158 -1.48 0.74 -0.19
N VAL A 159 -1.39 1.62 0.82
CA VAL A 159 -2.51 2.50 1.22
C VAL A 159 -2.90 3.47 0.10
N LYS A 160 -1.94 3.99 -0.67
CA LYS A 160 -2.24 4.89 -1.80
C LYS A 160 -2.86 4.16 -2.99
N LYS A 161 -2.42 2.92 -3.26
CA LYS A 161 -2.96 2.06 -4.32
C LYS A 161 -4.37 1.55 -4.02
N ILE A 162 -4.61 1.13 -2.77
CA ILE A 162 -5.94 0.64 -2.38
C ILE A 162 -6.99 1.77 -2.41
N PHE A 163 -6.56 2.99 -2.11
CA PHE A 163 -7.41 4.17 -2.21
C PHE A 163 -7.75 4.43 -3.68
N ASN A 164 -9.03 4.28 -4.05
CA ASN A 164 -9.59 4.25 -5.41
C ASN A 164 -9.54 2.91 -6.15
N SER A 165 -9.13 1.81 -5.51
CA SER A 165 -9.29 0.50 -6.13
C SER A 165 -10.77 0.14 -6.32
N LYS A 166 -11.07 -0.61 -7.37
CA LYS A 166 -12.39 -1.12 -7.71
C LYS A 166 -12.46 -2.64 -7.51
N ILE A 167 -13.48 -3.10 -6.80
CA ILE A 167 -13.72 -4.52 -6.56
C ILE A 167 -14.97 -4.94 -7.33
N GLY A 168 -14.84 -5.98 -8.15
CA GLY A 168 -15.99 -6.61 -8.81
C GLY A 168 -16.64 -7.64 -7.90
N LEU A 169 -17.88 -7.40 -7.48
CA LEU A 169 -18.70 -8.35 -6.72
C LEU A 169 -19.64 -9.09 -7.68
N ILE A 170 -19.34 -10.37 -7.96
CA ILE A 170 -20.11 -11.15 -8.94
C ILE A 170 -21.00 -12.17 -8.22
N GLY A 171 -22.30 -12.11 -8.47
CA GLY A 171 -23.29 -13.03 -7.90
C GLY A 171 -23.80 -12.68 -6.50
N GLY A 172 -23.24 -11.64 -5.88
CA GLY A 172 -23.55 -11.27 -4.50
C GLY A 172 -22.83 -12.17 -3.49
N ILE A 173 -23.43 -12.37 -2.33
CA ILE A 173 -22.85 -13.14 -1.22
C ILE A 173 -23.49 -14.53 -1.19
N SER A 174 -22.69 -15.57 -0.90
CA SER A 174 -23.21 -16.93 -0.78
C SER A 174 -24.23 -17.06 0.38
N PRO A 175 -25.30 -17.87 0.23
CA PRO A 175 -26.30 -18.04 1.28
C PRO A 175 -25.67 -18.48 2.62
N GLY A 176 -26.10 -17.87 3.73
CA GLY A 176 -25.59 -18.19 5.07
C GLY A 176 -24.28 -17.47 5.48
N PHE A 177 -23.62 -16.75 4.57
CA PHE A 177 -22.42 -15.95 4.85
C PHE A 177 -22.75 -14.49 5.21
N ASP A 178 -23.69 -14.29 6.13
CA ASP A 178 -24.18 -12.95 6.50
C ASP A 178 -23.09 -12.01 7.04
N ASN A 179 -22.03 -12.58 7.63
CA ASN A 179 -20.87 -11.84 8.12
C ASN A 179 -20.03 -11.19 7.02
N MET A 180 -20.21 -11.57 5.75
CA MET A 180 -19.51 -10.98 4.60
C MET A 180 -20.24 -9.77 4.01
N LYS A 181 -21.42 -9.42 4.53
CA LYS A 181 -22.16 -8.22 4.09
C LYS A 181 -21.39 -6.96 4.46
N VAL A 182 -21.19 -6.10 3.47
CA VAL A 182 -20.45 -4.85 3.64
C VAL A 182 -21.33 -3.62 3.36
N ASP A 183 -21.07 -2.57 4.10
CA ASP A 183 -21.59 -1.24 3.81
C ASP A 183 -20.66 -0.54 2.81
N LYS A 184 -21.11 -0.42 1.56
CA LYS A 184 -20.34 0.18 0.46
C LYS A 184 -19.93 1.63 0.76
N TYR A 185 -20.80 2.39 1.44
CA TYR A 185 -20.51 3.78 1.79
C TYR A 185 -19.39 3.86 2.82
N LYS A 186 -19.46 3.04 3.89
CA LYS A 186 -18.39 2.97 4.90
C LYS A 186 -17.07 2.49 4.31
N LEU A 187 -17.08 1.53 3.38
CA LEU A 187 -15.86 1.09 2.70
C LEU A 187 -15.25 2.21 1.86
N LYS A 188 -16.06 2.94 1.09
CA LYS A 188 -15.58 4.08 0.32
C LYS A 188 -15.03 5.19 1.21
N GLN A 189 -15.72 5.50 2.31
CA GLN A 189 -15.31 6.53 3.25
C GLN A 189 -14.00 6.18 3.99
N ASN A 190 -13.86 4.93 4.44
CA ASN A 190 -12.76 4.53 5.33
C ASN A 190 -11.52 4.03 4.58
N ILE A 191 -11.71 3.36 3.43
CA ILE A 191 -10.63 2.69 2.68
C ILE A 191 -10.47 3.29 1.27
N GLY A 192 -11.49 3.98 0.74
CA GLY A 192 -11.44 4.58 -0.60
C GLY A 192 -11.83 3.64 -1.73
N VAL A 193 -12.20 2.41 -1.42
CA VAL A 193 -12.56 1.36 -2.39
C VAL A 193 -14.00 1.53 -2.89
N THR A 194 -14.22 1.24 -4.17
CA THR A 194 -15.56 1.17 -4.78
C THR A 194 -15.91 -0.28 -5.11
N ILE A 195 -17.17 -0.66 -4.94
CA ILE A 195 -17.68 -1.99 -5.29
C ILE A 195 -18.67 -1.84 -6.45
N GLU A 196 -18.36 -2.53 -7.55
CA GLU A 196 -19.24 -2.65 -8.72
C GLU A 196 -19.75 -4.10 -8.77
N GLU A 197 -21.02 -4.28 -9.16
CA GLU A 197 -21.68 -5.59 -9.10
C GLU A 197 -21.92 -6.16 -10.48
N GLU A 198 -21.93 -7.49 -10.59
CA GLU A 198 -22.31 -8.19 -11.80
C GLU A 198 -22.93 -9.56 -11.49
N THR A 199 -23.58 -10.18 -12.47
CA THR A 199 -24.35 -11.41 -12.27
C THR A 199 -23.59 -12.65 -12.73
N ILE A 200 -23.80 -13.78 -12.04
CA ILE A 200 -23.28 -15.09 -12.48
C ILE A 200 -23.84 -15.47 -13.86
N SER A 201 -25.11 -15.16 -14.12
CA SER A 201 -25.73 -15.44 -15.42
C SER A 201 -25.03 -14.74 -16.58
N ASN A 202 -24.69 -13.45 -16.45
CA ASN A 202 -23.94 -12.74 -17.47
C ASN A 202 -22.51 -13.27 -17.62
N LEU A 203 -21.84 -13.59 -16.49
CA LEU A 203 -20.52 -14.22 -16.52
C LEU A 203 -20.53 -15.54 -17.31
N ILE A 204 -21.54 -16.39 -17.10
CA ILE A 204 -21.71 -17.64 -17.86
C ILE A 204 -21.92 -17.37 -19.35
N LYS A 205 -22.76 -16.39 -19.71
CA LYS A 205 -22.96 -15.99 -21.12
C LYS A 205 -21.67 -15.51 -21.79
N ILE A 206 -20.74 -14.92 -21.02
CA ILE A 206 -19.41 -14.56 -21.51
C ILE A 206 -18.55 -15.82 -21.67
N ALA A 207 -18.57 -16.71 -20.68
CA ALA A 207 -17.80 -17.96 -20.66
C ALA A 207 -18.11 -18.88 -21.86
N GLU A 208 -19.38 -18.98 -22.24
CA GLU A 208 -19.85 -19.80 -23.37
C GLU A 208 -19.38 -19.29 -24.74
N LYS A 209 -18.86 -18.05 -24.83
CA LYS A 209 -18.38 -17.46 -26.08
C LYS A 209 -16.91 -17.75 -26.39
N PHE A 210 -16.14 -18.27 -25.44
CA PHE A 210 -14.73 -18.59 -25.67
C PHE A 210 -14.58 -19.78 -26.61
N ASP A 211 -13.56 -19.74 -27.46
CA ASP A 211 -13.28 -20.79 -28.42
C ASP A 211 -12.65 -22.04 -27.76
N ASN A 212 -12.92 -23.22 -28.32
CA ASN A 212 -12.45 -24.50 -27.80
C ASN A 212 -10.93 -24.66 -27.86
N GLU A 213 -10.26 -24.12 -28.88
CA GLU A 213 -8.80 -24.21 -29.02
C GLU A 213 -8.09 -23.48 -27.86
N LEU A 214 -8.54 -22.26 -27.55
CA LEU A 214 -8.04 -21.48 -26.42
C LEU A 214 -8.23 -22.23 -25.10
N ILE A 215 -9.43 -22.76 -24.86
CA ILE A 215 -9.76 -23.48 -23.63
C ILE A 215 -8.92 -24.76 -23.50
N ASN A 216 -8.84 -25.58 -24.55
CA ASN A 216 -8.06 -26.81 -24.54
C ASN A 216 -6.57 -26.56 -24.27
N LYS A 217 -6.02 -25.46 -24.82
CA LYS A 217 -4.63 -25.06 -24.56
C LYS A 217 -4.41 -24.74 -23.08
N GLU A 218 -5.31 -23.97 -22.47
CA GLU A 218 -5.19 -23.61 -21.06
C GLU A 218 -5.43 -24.81 -20.13
N ILE A 219 -6.37 -25.70 -20.49
CA ILE A 219 -6.56 -26.97 -19.78
C ILE A 219 -5.27 -27.78 -19.72
N ASN A 220 -4.57 -27.92 -20.86
CA ASN A 220 -3.32 -28.65 -20.91
C ASN A 220 -2.25 -28.01 -20.02
N LYS A 221 -2.21 -26.67 -19.97
CA LYS A 221 -1.30 -25.93 -19.08
C LYS A 221 -1.62 -26.22 -17.61
N ILE A 222 -2.88 -26.10 -17.19
CA ILE A 222 -3.32 -26.40 -15.82
C ILE A 222 -2.98 -27.85 -15.45
N LYS A 223 -3.31 -28.80 -16.33
CA LYS A 223 -3.05 -30.23 -16.11
C LYS A 223 -1.55 -30.53 -15.99
N SER A 224 -0.70 -29.82 -16.73
CA SER A 224 0.76 -30.06 -16.73
C SER A 224 1.45 -29.70 -15.43
N VAL A 225 0.88 -28.79 -14.63
CA VAL A 225 1.44 -28.36 -13.34
C VAL A 225 0.73 -28.99 -12.14
N ALA A 226 -0.36 -29.72 -12.37
CA ALA A 226 -1.11 -30.37 -11.31
C ALA A 226 -0.39 -31.64 -10.84
N THR A 227 -0.18 -31.77 -9.53
CA THR A 227 0.35 -33.01 -8.92
C THR A 227 -0.56 -34.21 -9.18
N SER A 228 -1.88 -33.99 -9.21
CA SER A 228 -2.88 -35.03 -9.49
C SER A 228 -4.17 -34.42 -10.03
N ILE A 229 -4.85 -35.12 -10.93
CA ILE A 229 -6.16 -34.72 -11.49
C ILE A 229 -7.16 -35.83 -11.18
N LEU A 230 -8.12 -35.53 -10.30
CA LEU A 230 -9.17 -36.47 -9.87
C LEU A 230 -10.53 -36.20 -10.50
N VAL A 231 -10.66 -35.09 -11.23
CA VAL A 231 -11.90 -34.72 -11.94
C VAL A 231 -12.06 -35.66 -13.13
N SER A 232 -13.08 -36.51 -13.07
CA SER A 232 -13.41 -37.47 -14.13
C SER A 232 -14.27 -36.85 -15.25
N ASP A 233 -15.00 -35.78 -14.96
CA ASP A 233 -15.83 -35.09 -15.96
C ASP A 233 -15.05 -33.98 -16.68
N GLU A 234 -14.60 -34.28 -17.89
CA GLU A 234 -13.88 -33.32 -18.74
C GLU A 234 -14.70 -32.07 -19.06
N LYS A 235 -16.04 -32.18 -19.13
CA LYS A 235 -16.91 -31.02 -19.40
C LYS A 235 -16.95 -30.05 -18.23
N SER A 236 -16.86 -30.55 -17.00
CA SER A 236 -16.72 -29.69 -15.83
C SER A 236 -15.39 -28.94 -15.84
N PHE A 237 -14.32 -29.60 -16.28
CA PHE A 237 -12.99 -28.97 -16.40
C PHE A 237 -12.97 -27.88 -17.50
N ASP A 238 -13.59 -28.14 -18.65
CA ASP A 238 -13.80 -27.14 -19.71
C ASP A 238 -14.58 -25.92 -19.20
N ARG A 239 -15.74 -26.14 -18.57
CA ARG A 239 -16.58 -25.07 -18.04
C ARG A 239 -15.88 -24.20 -17.01
N VAL A 240 -15.15 -24.79 -16.05
CA VAL A 240 -14.42 -23.98 -15.05
C VAL A 240 -13.27 -23.20 -15.69
N THR A 241 -12.64 -23.73 -16.74
CA THR A 241 -11.60 -23.01 -17.49
C THR A 241 -12.19 -21.84 -18.28
N ARG A 242 -13.41 -21.98 -18.81
CA ARG A 242 -14.13 -20.84 -19.42
C ARG A 242 -14.47 -19.74 -18.42
N ILE A 243 -14.84 -20.11 -17.19
CA ILE A 243 -15.05 -19.13 -16.11
C ILE A 243 -13.77 -18.35 -15.82
N TYR A 244 -12.60 -19.00 -15.81
CA TYR A 244 -11.31 -18.31 -15.66
C TYR A 244 -11.13 -17.19 -16.70
N PHE A 245 -11.35 -17.48 -17.99
CA PHE A 245 -11.25 -16.45 -19.03
C PHE A 245 -12.36 -15.40 -18.96
N ALA A 246 -13.58 -15.78 -18.59
CA ALA A 246 -14.69 -14.83 -18.42
C ALA A 246 -14.43 -13.84 -17.29
N LEU A 247 -13.87 -14.30 -16.16
CA LEU A 247 -13.49 -13.45 -15.03
C LEU A 247 -12.38 -12.46 -15.44
N LYS A 248 -11.38 -12.92 -16.22
CA LYS A 248 -10.34 -12.03 -16.77
C LYS A 248 -10.94 -10.96 -17.67
N GLN A 249 -11.76 -11.36 -18.64
CA GLN A 249 -12.36 -10.43 -19.58
C GLN A 249 -13.23 -9.38 -18.88
N ILE A 250 -14.10 -9.79 -17.95
CA ILE A 250 -15.02 -8.85 -17.29
C ILE A 250 -14.28 -7.90 -16.35
N ARG A 251 -13.23 -8.40 -15.67
CA ARG A 251 -12.34 -7.57 -14.84
C ARG A 251 -11.67 -6.49 -15.68
N GLU A 252 -11.08 -6.87 -16.82
CA GLU A 252 -10.39 -5.94 -17.71
C GLU A 252 -11.36 -4.90 -18.28
N GLN A 253 -12.54 -5.31 -18.75
CA GLN A 253 -13.56 -4.41 -19.30
C GLN A 253 -14.02 -3.34 -18.31
N ASN A 254 -14.14 -3.70 -17.03
CA ASN A 254 -14.60 -2.78 -15.99
C ASN A 254 -13.46 -2.09 -15.22
N ASN A 255 -12.20 -2.42 -15.53
CA ASN A 255 -11.01 -1.97 -14.82
C ASN A 255 -11.09 -2.28 -13.30
N TRP A 256 -11.49 -3.49 -12.96
CA TRP A 256 -11.49 -3.96 -11.57
C TRP A 256 -10.10 -4.43 -11.16
N ASP A 257 -9.68 -4.06 -9.96
CA ASP A 257 -8.38 -4.42 -9.42
C ASP A 257 -8.40 -5.84 -8.86
N SER A 258 -9.51 -6.23 -8.20
CA SER A 258 -9.74 -7.58 -7.67
C SER A 258 -11.22 -7.98 -7.76
N LEU A 259 -11.50 -9.25 -7.47
CA LEU A 259 -12.84 -9.84 -7.56
C LEU A 259 -13.25 -10.46 -6.22
N ALA A 260 -14.55 -10.39 -5.94
CA ALA A 260 -15.23 -11.16 -4.91
C ALA A 260 -16.38 -11.90 -5.58
N VAL A 261 -16.36 -13.24 -5.57
CA VAL A 261 -17.27 -14.01 -6.42
C VAL A 261 -18.03 -15.02 -5.57
N GLN A 262 -19.36 -15.01 -5.71
CA GLN A 262 -20.21 -16.04 -5.14
C GLN A 262 -19.83 -17.40 -5.74
N CYS A 263 -19.30 -18.31 -4.93
CA CYS A 263 -18.83 -19.63 -5.39
C CYS A 263 -19.93 -20.71 -5.40
N TRP A 264 -21.03 -20.48 -4.67
CA TRP A 264 -22.20 -21.36 -4.60
C TRP A 264 -23.46 -20.59 -4.14
N SER A 265 -24.68 -21.05 -4.43
CA SER A 265 -25.04 -22.25 -5.22
C SER A 265 -25.24 -21.99 -6.73
N GLN A 266 -25.24 -20.73 -7.17
CA GLN A 266 -25.62 -20.37 -8.55
C GLN A 266 -24.73 -21.03 -9.62
N PHE A 267 -23.43 -21.21 -9.37
CA PHE A 267 -22.57 -21.91 -10.32
C PHE A 267 -22.95 -23.38 -10.50
N GLN A 268 -23.35 -24.06 -9.42
CA GLN A 268 -23.81 -25.45 -9.47
C GLN A 268 -25.15 -25.55 -10.21
N GLU A 269 -26.08 -24.63 -9.93
CA GLU A 269 -27.42 -24.63 -10.52
C GLU A 269 -27.40 -24.26 -12.00
N LEU A 270 -26.66 -23.23 -12.38
CA LEU A 270 -26.67 -22.65 -13.72
C LEU A 270 -25.63 -23.25 -14.66
N TYR A 271 -24.51 -23.73 -14.10
CA TYR A 271 -23.36 -24.16 -14.89
C TYR A 271 -22.74 -25.47 -14.42
N ASN A 272 -23.34 -26.14 -13.42
CA ASN A 272 -22.95 -27.44 -12.87
C ASN A 272 -21.43 -27.61 -12.68
N ILE A 273 -20.82 -26.62 -12.00
CA ILE A 273 -19.40 -26.62 -11.59
C ILE A 273 -19.23 -25.99 -10.20
N ALA A 274 -18.05 -26.22 -9.60
CA ALA A 274 -17.48 -25.35 -8.58
C ALA A 274 -16.36 -24.50 -9.20
N PRO A 275 -16.33 -23.17 -8.98
CA PRO A 275 -15.44 -22.26 -9.72
C PRO A 275 -14.03 -22.10 -9.10
N CYS A 276 -13.76 -22.71 -7.94
CA CYS A 276 -12.56 -22.41 -7.14
C CYS A 276 -11.22 -22.64 -7.87
N MET A 277 -11.17 -23.57 -8.84
CA MET A 277 -9.99 -23.75 -9.69
C MET A 277 -9.68 -22.49 -10.49
N ALA A 278 -10.70 -21.87 -11.11
CA ALA A 278 -10.54 -20.64 -11.87
C ALA A 278 -9.97 -19.51 -11.01
N TYR A 279 -10.44 -19.37 -9.77
CA TYR A 279 -9.97 -18.33 -8.85
C TYR A 279 -8.50 -18.55 -8.46
N SER A 280 -8.16 -19.79 -8.13
CA SER A 280 -6.79 -20.17 -7.73
C SER A 280 -5.81 -19.97 -8.88
N TRP A 281 -6.22 -20.36 -10.09
CA TRP A 281 -5.41 -20.20 -11.31
C TRP A 281 -5.20 -18.73 -11.68
N MET A 282 -6.24 -17.90 -11.54
CA MET A 282 -6.14 -16.45 -11.72
C MET A 282 -5.20 -15.79 -10.70
N GLY A 283 -5.21 -16.30 -9.47
CA GLY A 283 -4.26 -15.87 -8.44
C GLY A 283 -2.81 -16.24 -8.76
N SER A 284 -2.55 -17.48 -9.19
CA SER A 284 -1.19 -17.97 -9.46
C SER A 284 -0.59 -17.44 -10.75
N GLU A 285 -1.36 -17.43 -11.83
CA GLU A 285 -0.85 -17.12 -13.17
C GLU A 285 -0.89 -15.63 -13.49
N ASP A 286 -1.91 -14.92 -12.99
CA ASP A 286 -2.13 -13.52 -13.33
C ASP A 286 -1.86 -12.57 -12.14
N GLY A 287 -1.62 -13.10 -10.94
CA GLY A 287 -1.44 -12.29 -9.74
C GLY A 287 -2.70 -11.51 -9.33
N ILE A 288 -3.89 -12.01 -9.70
CA ILE A 288 -5.15 -11.31 -9.44
C ILE A 288 -5.85 -11.91 -8.24
N ALA A 289 -6.16 -11.04 -7.27
CA ALA A 289 -6.93 -11.42 -6.10
C ALA A 289 -8.39 -11.74 -6.45
N VAL A 290 -8.82 -12.96 -6.10
CA VAL A 290 -10.21 -13.41 -6.21
C VAL A 290 -10.60 -14.08 -4.90
N SER A 291 -11.57 -13.51 -4.18
CA SER A 291 -12.12 -14.13 -2.98
C SER A 291 -13.39 -14.93 -3.28
N CYS A 292 -13.59 -16.00 -2.53
CA CYS A 292 -14.78 -16.84 -2.58
C CYS A 292 -15.97 -16.22 -1.82
N GLU A 293 -17.14 -16.87 -1.90
CA GLU A 293 -18.38 -16.54 -1.18
C GLU A 293 -18.92 -15.10 -1.35
N GLY A 294 -18.36 -14.32 -2.28
CA GLY A 294 -18.63 -12.88 -2.38
C GLY A 294 -17.95 -12.04 -1.28
N ASP A 295 -16.86 -12.54 -0.67
CA ASP A 295 -16.13 -11.87 0.41
C ASP A 295 -15.35 -10.65 -0.09
N VAL A 296 -16.01 -9.49 -0.14
CA VAL A 296 -15.37 -8.24 -0.53
C VAL A 296 -14.21 -7.85 0.39
N GLN A 297 -14.30 -8.12 1.70
CA GLN A 297 -13.24 -7.76 2.65
C GLN A 297 -12.00 -8.63 2.46
N GLY A 298 -12.19 -9.92 2.20
CA GLY A 298 -11.13 -10.84 1.81
C GLY A 298 -10.46 -10.40 0.50
N SER A 299 -11.24 -10.01 -0.51
CA SER A 299 -10.72 -9.50 -1.79
C SER A 299 -9.83 -8.27 -1.60
N ILE A 300 -10.28 -7.30 -0.79
CA ILE A 300 -9.51 -6.09 -0.44
C ILE A 300 -8.20 -6.46 0.27
N SER A 301 -8.25 -7.43 1.19
CA SER A 301 -7.08 -7.87 1.96
C SER A 301 -6.03 -8.53 1.07
N MET A 302 -6.46 -9.43 0.18
CA MET A 302 -5.59 -10.07 -0.81
C MET A 302 -5.00 -9.05 -1.79
N LEU A 303 -5.82 -8.12 -2.29
CA LEU A 303 -5.35 -7.04 -3.17
C LEU A 303 -4.28 -6.17 -2.50
N LEU A 304 -4.48 -5.83 -1.21
CA LEU A 304 -3.48 -5.08 -0.45
C LEU A 304 -2.18 -5.88 -0.30
N LEU A 305 -2.23 -7.18 -0.08
CA LEU A 305 -1.03 -8.04 -0.02
C LEU A 305 -0.29 -8.07 -1.35
N ASN A 306 -0.99 -8.10 -2.48
CA ASN A 306 -0.37 -7.98 -3.81
C ASN A 306 0.38 -6.64 -3.92
N TYR A 307 -0.27 -5.53 -3.57
CA TYR A 307 0.38 -4.21 -3.61
C TYR A 307 1.59 -4.04 -2.67
N LEU A 308 1.68 -4.84 -1.59
CA LEU A 308 2.80 -4.83 -0.65
C LEU A 308 3.97 -5.73 -1.07
N SER A 309 3.73 -6.67 -1.98
CA SER A 309 4.71 -7.67 -2.43
C SER A 309 5.32 -7.37 -3.81
N GLU A 310 4.79 -6.35 -4.50
CA GLU A 310 5.41 -5.72 -5.67
C GLU A 310 6.78 -5.06 -5.37
#